data_AF-A0A1F4MH86-F1
#
_entry.id   AF-A0A1F4MH86-F1
#
_cell.length_a   1.000
_cell.length_b   1.000
_cell.length_c   1.000
_cell.angle_alpha   90.00
_cell.angle_beta   90.00
_cell.angle_gamma   90.00
#
_symmetry.space_group_name_H-M   'P 1'
#
loop_
_entity.id
_entity.type
_entity.pdbx_description
1 polymer ?
#
loop_
_entity_poly.entity_id
_entity_poly.type
_entity_poly.pdbx_seq_one_letter_code
_entity_poly.pdbx_strand_id
1 'polypeptide(L)'
;MRLPDGAGMAPAGQELATLPDGRTVVVLFDGYSLPTSQPEEIAASIEYLPVPLPDDLRDAIKVASPHVELINSRVQAAISERYKVSDEIKLLRLAPSPETTTYNDYVEVCRAWGRAEKAKLGV
;
A
#
# COMPACT_ATOMS: atom_id res chain seq x y z
N MET A 1 8.25 9.78 -17.57
CA MET A 1 8.02 11.07 -16.89
C MET A 1 9.22 11.38 -16.00
N ARG A 2 9.77 12.60 -16.01
CA ARG A 2 10.79 13.00 -15.02
C ARG A 2 10.12 13.40 -13.71
N LEU A 3 10.56 12.86 -12.57
CA LEU A 3 10.11 13.30 -11.25
C LEU A 3 10.81 14.60 -10.82
N PRO A 4 10.15 15.44 -9.99
CA PRO A 4 10.80 16.59 -9.39
C PRO A 4 12.03 16.20 -8.59
N ASP A 5 13.00 17.10 -8.54
CA ASP A 5 14.15 16.94 -7.67
C ASP A 5 13.69 17.13 -6.22
N GLY A 6 14.04 16.21 -5.34
CA GLY A 6 13.68 16.28 -3.93
C GLY A 6 14.54 17.26 -3.14
N ALA A 7 14.11 17.61 -1.93
CA ALA A 7 14.92 18.37 -0.98
C ALA A 7 16.11 17.51 -0.50
N GLY A 8 17.26 17.67 -1.15
CA GLY A 8 18.46 16.88 -0.87
C GLY A 8 18.32 15.43 -1.35
N MET A 9 18.41 14.46 -0.43
CA MET A 9 18.33 13.02 -0.73
C MET A 9 16.91 12.43 -0.58
N ALA A 10 15.94 13.22 -0.13
CA ALA A 10 14.57 12.74 0.05
C ALA A 10 13.86 12.62 -1.32
N PRO A 11 13.13 11.53 -1.60
CA PRO A 11 12.36 11.43 -2.84
C PRO A 11 11.21 12.44 -2.85
N ALA A 12 10.87 12.96 -4.04
CA ALA A 12 9.78 13.91 -4.25
C ALA A 12 8.42 13.25 -4.57
N GLY A 13 8.44 11.93 -4.72
CA GLY A 13 7.28 11.11 -5.04
C GLY A 13 7.63 9.62 -5.05
N GLN A 14 6.63 8.77 -5.28
CA GLN A 14 6.76 7.32 -5.26
C GLN A 14 5.85 6.68 -6.30
N GLU A 15 6.37 5.70 -7.02
CA GLU A 15 5.57 4.86 -7.90
C GLU A 15 4.75 3.87 -7.06
N LEU A 16 3.43 3.82 -7.26
CA LEU A 16 2.54 2.99 -6.45
C LEU A 16 2.26 1.65 -7.11
N ALA A 17 1.98 1.66 -8.41
CA ALA A 17 1.59 0.48 -9.18
C ALA A 17 1.70 0.76 -10.69
N THR A 18 1.80 -0.31 -11.47
CA THR A 18 1.45 -0.29 -12.90
C THR A 18 0.15 -1.05 -13.08
N LEU A 19 -0.87 -0.37 -13.59
CA LEU A 19 -2.21 -0.92 -13.80
C LEU A 19 -2.24 -1.89 -14.99
N PRO A 20 -3.24 -2.78 -15.08
CA PRO A 20 -3.35 -3.75 -16.18
C PRO A 20 -3.45 -3.12 -17.59
N ASP A 21 -3.90 -1.87 -17.68
CA ASP A 21 -3.97 -1.10 -18.92
C ASP A 21 -2.63 -0.45 -19.32
N GLY A 22 -1.58 -0.68 -18.54
CA GLY A 22 -0.23 -0.18 -18.78
C GLY A 22 0.07 1.20 -18.18
N ARG A 23 -0.89 1.85 -17.52
CA ARG A 23 -0.65 3.14 -16.85
C ARG A 23 0.12 2.94 -15.54
N THR A 24 1.21 3.68 -15.35
CA THR A 24 1.93 3.73 -14.07
C THR A 24 1.38 4.87 -13.21
N VAL A 25 0.93 4.54 -12.00
CA VAL A 25 0.43 5.50 -11.03
C VAL A 25 1.56 5.94 -10.12
N VAL A 26 1.76 7.26 -10.04
CA VAL A 26 2.80 7.88 -9.23
C VAL A 26 2.17 8.90 -8.30
N VAL A 27 2.54 8.86 -7.02
CA VAL A 27 2.18 9.90 -6.04
C VAL A 27 3.33 10.89 -5.93
N LEU A 28 3.02 12.19 -5.89
CA LEU A 28 3.97 13.22 -5.49
C LEU A 28 3.70 13.57 -4.03
N PHE A 29 4.77 13.81 -3.28
CA PHE A 29 4.61 14.24 -1.89
C PHE A 29 4.23 15.72 -1.81
N ASP A 30 3.65 16.11 -0.67
CA ASP A 30 3.21 17.48 -0.44
C ASP A 30 4.31 18.50 -0.73
N GLY A 31 3.96 19.56 -1.45
CA GLY A 31 4.87 20.63 -1.85
C GLY A 31 5.67 20.35 -3.13
N TYR A 32 5.58 19.16 -3.70
CA TYR A 32 6.21 18.85 -5.00
C TYR A 32 5.21 18.94 -6.15
N SER A 33 5.71 19.39 -7.30
CA SER A 33 4.99 19.41 -8.57
C SER A 33 5.91 18.91 -9.67
N LEU A 34 5.34 18.35 -10.74
CA LEU A 34 6.14 17.91 -11.86
C LEU A 34 6.91 19.09 -12.49
N PRO A 35 8.14 18.88 -12.99
CA PRO A 35 8.88 19.90 -13.71
C PRO A 35 8.06 20.45 -14.88
N THR A 36 8.09 21.77 -15.09
CA THR A 36 7.42 22.41 -16.23
C THR A 36 8.18 22.22 -17.55
N SER A 37 9.42 21.74 -17.48
CA SER A 37 10.32 21.49 -18.62
C SER A 37 10.24 20.06 -19.19
N GLN A 38 9.14 19.35 -18.95
CA GLN A 38 8.93 18.03 -19.58
C GLN A 38 8.79 18.19 -21.10
N PRO A 39 9.30 17.24 -21.90
CA PRO A 39 8.97 17.15 -23.32
C PRO A 39 7.45 17.12 -23.53
N GLU A 40 6.99 17.76 -24.60
CA GLU A 40 5.56 17.95 -24.88
C GLU A 40 4.81 16.61 -24.94
N GLU A 41 5.41 15.58 -25.56
CA GLU A 41 4.82 14.25 -25.70
C GLU A 41 4.62 13.58 -24.33
N ILE A 42 5.54 13.79 -23.39
CA ILE A 42 5.42 13.25 -22.02
C ILE A 42 4.40 14.06 -21.24
N ALA A 43 4.41 15.39 -21.34
CA ALA A 43 3.47 16.25 -20.65
C ALA A 43 2.02 15.93 -21.06
N ALA A 44 1.79 15.69 -22.36
CA ALA A 44 0.49 15.33 -22.91
C ALA A 44 -0.02 13.95 -22.49
N SER A 45 0.87 13.04 -22.07
CA SER A 45 0.49 11.69 -21.60
C SER A 45 0.16 11.62 -20.11
N ILE A 46 0.26 12.72 -19.36
CA ILE A 46 0.08 12.74 -17.91
C ILE A 46 -1.38 13.03 -17.58
N GLU A 47 -2.00 12.10 -16.86
CA GLU A 47 -3.33 12.24 -16.31
C GLU A 47 -3.23 12.62 -14.82
N TYR A 48 -3.81 13.75 -14.43
CA TYR A 48 -3.94 14.12 -13.02
C TYR A 48 -5.20 13.45 -12.44
N LEU A 49 -4.99 12.56 -11.48
CA LEU A 49 -6.09 11.86 -10.81
C LEU A 49 -6.80 12.77 -9.80
N PRO A 50 -8.14 12.65 -9.66
CA PRO A 50 -8.88 13.47 -8.71
C PRO A 50 -8.62 13.04 -7.26
N VAL A 51 -8.89 13.96 -6.33
CA VAL A 51 -8.84 13.73 -4.88
C VAL A 51 -10.23 13.99 -4.29
N PRO A 52 -10.87 13.01 -3.62
CA PRO A 52 -10.39 11.66 -3.36
C PRO A 52 -10.37 10.78 -4.63
N LEU A 53 -9.54 9.73 -4.61
CA LEU A 53 -9.53 8.73 -5.68
C LEU A 53 -10.90 8.02 -5.75
N PRO A 54 -11.43 7.77 -6.96
CA PRO A 54 -12.58 6.89 -7.16
C PRO A 54 -12.31 5.51 -6.54
N ASP A 55 -13.35 4.92 -5.97
CA ASP A 55 -13.23 3.67 -5.21
C ASP A 55 -12.65 2.53 -6.05
N ASP A 56 -13.12 2.39 -7.30
CA ASP A 56 -12.67 1.41 -8.27
C ASP A 56 -11.20 1.57 -8.65
N LEU A 57 -10.77 2.82 -8.89
CA LEU A 57 -9.37 3.12 -9.20
C LEU A 57 -8.46 2.86 -8.00
N ARG A 58 -8.87 3.28 -6.80
CA ARG A 58 -8.13 3.04 -5.56
C ARG A 58 -7.96 1.54 -5.30
N ASP A 59 -9.01 0.76 -5.52
CA ASP A 59 -8.97 -0.69 -5.34
C ASP A 59 -8.10 -1.37 -6.42
N ALA A 60 -8.15 -0.89 -7.67
CA ALA A 60 -7.24 -1.35 -8.73
C ALA A 60 -5.77 -1.07 -8.40
N ILE A 61 -5.46 0.13 -7.87
CA ILE A 61 -4.09 0.46 -7.41
C ILE A 61 -3.67 -0.46 -6.26
N LYS A 62 -4.55 -0.70 -5.28
CA LYS A 62 -4.25 -1.60 -4.16
C LYS A 62 -3.92 -3.02 -4.61
N VAL A 63 -4.67 -3.53 -5.58
CA VAL A 63 -4.48 -4.87 -6.14
C VAL A 63 -3.16 -4.96 -6.91
N ALA A 64 -2.81 -3.94 -7.68
CA ALA A 64 -1.61 -3.92 -8.50
C ALA A 64 -0.34 -3.45 -7.78
N SER A 65 -0.46 -2.92 -6.55
CA SER A 65 0.66 -2.28 -5.85
C SER A 65 1.60 -3.30 -5.19
N PRO A 66 2.89 -3.35 -5.57
CA PRO A 66 3.88 -4.19 -4.89
C PRO A 66 4.10 -3.74 -3.43
N HIS A 67 3.86 -2.45 -3.11
CA HIS A 67 3.95 -1.96 -1.74
C HIS A 67 2.84 -2.53 -0.85
N VAL A 68 1.61 -2.58 -1.36
CA VAL A 68 0.47 -3.17 -0.65
C VAL A 68 0.67 -4.68 -0.47
N GLU A 69 1.14 -5.37 -1.52
CA GLU A 69 1.48 -6.79 -1.45
C GLU A 69 2.54 -7.09 -0.39
N LEU A 70 3.62 -6.31 -0.35
CA LEU A 70 4.68 -6.44 0.65
C LEU A 70 4.17 -6.20 2.08
N ILE A 71 3.32 -5.19 2.28
CA ILE A 71 2.70 -4.94 3.59
C ILE A 71 1.85 -6.12 4.03
N ASN A 72 0.98 -6.63 3.15
CA ASN A 72 0.13 -7.77 3.46
C ASN A 72 0.97 -9.02 3.79
N SER A 73 2.05 -9.26 3.03
CA SER A 73 2.99 -10.36 3.27
C SER A 73 3.69 -10.23 4.63
N ARG A 74 4.08 -9.01 5.03
CA ARG A 74 4.68 -8.76 6.34
C ARG A 74 3.71 -8.96 7.50
N VAL A 75 2.44 -8.58 7.32
CA VAL A 75 1.38 -8.86 8.31
C VAL A 75 1.24 -10.37 8.52
N GLN A 76 1.17 -11.14 7.42
CA GLN A 76 1.11 -12.61 7.49
C GLN A 76 2.36 -13.20 8.14
N ALA A 77 3.55 -12.72 7.75
CA ALA A 77 4.81 -13.17 8.32
C ALA A 77 4.85 -12.98 9.84
N ALA A 78 4.48 -11.80 10.34
CA ALA A 78 4.42 -11.51 11.77
C ALA A 78 3.47 -12.45 12.53
N ILE A 79 2.29 -12.73 11.96
CA ILE A 79 1.34 -13.70 12.55
C ILE A 79 1.97 -15.10 12.58
N SER A 80 2.55 -15.54 11.47
CA SER A 80 3.14 -16.88 11.31
C SER A 80 4.39 -17.13 12.15
N GLU A 81 5.14 -16.07 12.48
CA GLU A 81 6.31 -16.14 13.35
C GLU A 81 5.91 -16.52 14.77
N ARG A 82 4.74 -16.06 15.23
CA ARG A 82 4.21 -16.34 16.57
C ARG A 82 3.32 -17.58 16.63
N TYR A 83 2.51 -17.80 15.60
CA TYR A 83 1.55 -18.89 15.54
C TYR A 83 1.79 -19.72 14.29
N LYS A 84 2.07 -21.02 14.45
CA LYS A 84 2.18 -21.90 13.28
C LYS A 84 0.80 -22.10 12.66
N VAL A 85 0.76 -22.37 11.37
CA VAL A 85 -0.50 -22.65 10.64
C VAL A 85 -1.34 -23.75 11.31
N SER A 86 -0.70 -24.79 11.88
CA SER A 86 -1.40 -25.84 12.63
C SER A 86 -2.10 -25.31 13.89
N ASP A 87 -1.49 -24.35 14.57
CA ASP A 87 -2.03 -23.71 15.77
C ASP A 87 -3.19 -22.80 15.39
N GLU A 88 -3.07 -22.05 14.29
CA GLU A 88 -4.15 -21.22 13.76
C GLU A 88 -5.39 -22.06 13.40
N ILE A 89 -5.22 -23.18 12.68
CA ILE A 89 -6.32 -24.10 12.35
C ILE A 89 -6.98 -24.66 13.61
N LYS A 90 -6.18 -24.99 14.63
CA LYS A 90 -6.70 -25.46 15.91
C LYS A 90 -7.52 -24.38 16.61
N LEU A 91 -6.98 -23.16 16.70
CA LEU A 91 -7.64 -22.01 17.34
C LEU A 91 -8.96 -21.65 16.66
N LEU A 92 -9.02 -21.71 15.33
CA LEU A 92 -10.25 -21.46 14.54
C LEU A 92 -11.36 -22.50 14.78
N ARG A 93 -11.01 -23.69 15.26
CA ARG A 93 -11.96 -24.78 15.55
C ARG A 93 -12.37 -24.86 17.01
N LEU A 94 -11.70 -24.12 17.89
CA LEU A 94 -12.03 -24.08 19.31
C LEU A 94 -13.20 -23.12 19.55
N ALA A 95 -13.99 -23.42 20.58
CA ALA A 95 -14.92 -22.45 21.13
C ALA A 95 -14.15 -21.23 21.69
N PRO A 96 -14.78 -20.04 21.77
CA PRO A 96 -14.16 -18.87 22.35
C PRO A 96 -13.53 -19.17 23.72
N SER A 97 -12.26 -18.84 23.84
CA SER A 97 -11.42 -19.07 25.01
C SER A 97 -10.40 -17.94 25.17
N PRO A 98 -9.77 -17.77 26.36
CA PRO A 98 -8.72 -16.78 26.55
C PRO A 98 -7.57 -16.87 25.54
N GLU A 99 -7.26 -18.08 25.06
CA GLU A 99 -6.24 -18.33 24.04
C GLU A 99 -6.68 -17.77 22.68
N THR A 100 -7.92 -18.03 22.26
CA THR A 100 -8.47 -17.47 21.01
C THR A 100 -8.58 -15.94 21.06
N THR A 101 -8.89 -15.35 22.22
CA THR A 101 -8.88 -13.89 22.41
C THR A 101 -7.48 -13.33 22.22
N THR A 102 -6.48 -13.93 22.87
CA THR A 102 -5.07 -13.50 22.76
C THR A 102 -4.55 -13.58 21.32
N TYR A 103 -4.93 -14.62 20.58
CA TYR A 103 -4.62 -14.74 19.15
C TYR A 103 -5.28 -13.62 18.34
N ASN A 104 -6.59 -13.40 18.51
CA ASN A 104 -7.33 -12.37 17.79
C ASN A 104 -6.79 -10.96 18.06
N ASP A 105 -6.46 -10.64 19.31
CA ASP A 105 -5.86 -9.36 19.69
C ASP A 105 -4.53 -9.14 18.97
N TYR A 106 -3.67 -10.17 18.91
CA TYR A 106 -2.40 -10.08 18.20
C TYR A 106 -2.59 -9.91 16.68
N VAL A 107 -3.49 -10.69 16.08
CA VAL A 107 -3.83 -10.55 14.65
C VAL A 107 -4.32 -9.15 14.34
N GLU A 108 -5.15 -8.56 15.19
CA GLU A 108 -5.63 -7.19 14.99
C GLU A 108 -4.55 -6.13 15.20
N VAL A 109 -3.58 -6.34 16.09
CA VAL A 109 -2.40 -5.47 16.17
C VAL A 109 -1.61 -5.51 14.86
N CYS A 110 -1.35 -6.70 14.31
CA CYS A 110 -0.65 -6.84 13.03
C CYS A 110 -1.43 -6.19 11.88
N ARG A 111 -2.76 -6.38 11.83
CA ARG A 111 -3.62 -5.75 10.80
C ARG A 111 -3.72 -4.25 10.96
N ALA A 112 -3.77 -3.73 12.20
CA ALA A 112 -3.78 -2.30 12.48
C ALA A 112 -2.49 -1.63 11.97
N TRP A 113 -1.33 -2.26 12.21
CA TRP A 113 -0.07 -1.82 11.60
C TRP A 113 -0.16 -1.82 10.07
N GLY A 114 -0.66 -2.90 9.46
CA GLY A 114 -0.82 -2.96 8.01
C GLY A 114 -1.75 -1.89 7.44
N ARG A 115 -2.85 -1.56 8.13
CA ARG A 115 -3.76 -0.45 7.76
C ARG A 115 -3.05 0.90 7.85
N ALA A 116 -2.27 1.13 8.91
CA ALA A 116 -1.53 2.36 9.11
C ALA A 116 -0.43 2.57 8.05
N GLU A 117 0.31 1.52 7.67
CA GLU A 117 1.32 1.61 6.60
C GLU A 117 0.68 1.87 5.24
N LYS A 118 -0.45 1.20 4.92
CA LYS A 118 -1.17 1.44 3.66
C LYS A 118 -1.72 2.86 3.57
N ALA A 119 -2.20 3.43 4.68
CA ALA A 119 -2.66 4.82 4.70
C ALA A 119 -1.58 5.83 4.31
N LYS A 120 -0.29 5.54 4.58
CA LYS A 120 0.83 6.41 4.16
C LYS A 120 1.02 6.47 2.64
N LEU A 121 0.53 5.47 1.92
CA LEU A 121 0.60 5.41 0.45
C LEU A 121 -0.51 6.23 -0.23
N GLY A 122 -1.48 6.74 0.53
CA GLY A 122 -2.63 7.47 0.00
C GLY A 122 -3.66 6.62 -0.73
N VAL A 123 -3.62 5.29 -0.55
CA VAL A 123 -4.56 4.32 -1.14
C VAL A 123 -5.37 3.56 -0.10
#